data_AF-B4W3X8-F1
#
_entry.id   AF-B4W3X8-F1
#
_cell.length_a   1.000
_cell.length_b   1.000
_cell.length_c   1.000
_cell.angle_alpha   90.00
_cell.angle_beta   90.00
_cell.angle_gamma   90.00
#
_symmetry.space_group_name_H-M   'P 1'
#
loop_
_entity.id
_entity.type
_entity.pdbx_description
1 polymer ?
#
loop_
_entity_poly.entity_id
_entity_poly.type
_entity_poly.pdbx_seq_one_letter_code
_entity_poly.pdbx_strand_id
1 'polypeptide(L)'
;MNIIDELANFINQTKETKEIKRALAVKMILEGKSYREVKELLKVSHSFISQWKNQALFQGVESLKLQYKGRAGYLKSEEKEQTIQWLREQDYLRLSDLQKYLQEQYNVVFESNQSYYSLFKEAQVSWKKTQKKNPAKNDELVKAKKKEIEARLEKWKPEIEAGSRTVLRLDECHLLWGDLLGYAWGRTDARIEVPLKNEKERQTYYGALDYQTKEFIVKEYKSGNSENTIDFIEYLQRKRPGKKLSIFWDGATYHDSKQFREYLKTINQDLSEEDWLISCTKFAPNAPEQNPVEDIWLQVKTFIRQFYHLCSSFKIVKWLFKFFADGQIFDFPKIFQYGKLPQSI
;
A
#
# COMPACT_ATOMS: atom_id res chain seq x y z
N MET A 1 -0.87 -62.46 13.66
CA MET A 1 -1.46 -61.29 14.35
C MET A 1 -2.96 -61.39 14.14
N ASN A 2 -3.78 -61.27 15.19
CA ASN A 2 -5.23 -61.40 15.01
C ASN A 2 -5.75 -60.11 14.34
N ILE A 3 -6.80 -60.18 13.53
CA ILE A 3 -7.39 -59.01 12.86
C ILE A 3 -7.77 -57.89 13.86
N ILE A 4 -8.08 -58.25 15.11
CA ILE A 4 -8.33 -57.30 16.20
C ILE A 4 -7.08 -56.47 16.53
N ASP A 5 -5.89 -57.09 16.54
CA ASP A 5 -4.61 -56.40 16.76
C ASP A 5 -4.25 -55.51 15.58
N GLU A 6 -4.56 -55.97 14.35
CA GLU A 6 -4.37 -55.18 13.13
C GLU A 6 -5.27 -53.94 13.12
N LEU A 7 -6.53 -54.07 13.55
CA LEU A 7 -7.45 -52.94 13.73
C LEU A 7 -6.98 -51.97 14.81
N ALA A 8 -6.45 -52.48 15.93
CA ALA A 8 -5.90 -51.64 17.00
C ALA A 8 -4.69 -50.83 16.52
N ASN A 9 -3.78 -51.47 15.79
CA ASN A 9 -2.64 -50.78 15.19
C ASN A 9 -3.07 -49.75 14.14
N PHE A 10 -4.04 -50.08 13.29
CA PHE A 10 -4.59 -49.15 12.32
C PHE A 10 -5.21 -47.90 12.96
N ILE A 11 -6.01 -48.08 14.03
CA ILE A 11 -6.62 -46.98 14.80
C ILE A 11 -5.55 -46.07 15.41
N ASN A 12 -4.47 -46.65 15.94
CA ASN A 12 -3.39 -45.88 16.56
C ASN A 12 -2.52 -45.12 15.54
N GLN A 13 -2.47 -45.57 14.29
CA GLN A 13 -1.64 -44.98 13.24
C GLN A 13 -2.38 -43.92 12.41
N THR A 14 -3.69 -44.09 12.14
CA THR A 14 -4.45 -43.14 11.33
C THR A 14 -4.90 -41.93 12.16
N LYS A 15 -4.81 -40.73 11.56
CA LYS A 15 -5.38 -39.48 12.12
C LYS A 15 -6.74 -39.14 11.51
N GLU A 16 -7.18 -39.90 10.50
CA GLU A 16 -8.41 -39.63 9.76
C GLU A 16 -9.63 -40.15 10.54
N THR A 17 -10.45 -39.21 11.05
CA THR A 17 -11.60 -39.53 11.90
C THR A 17 -12.57 -40.52 11.27
N LYS A 18 -12.73 -40.46 9.94
CA LYS A 18 -13.61 -41.38 9.20
C LYS A 18 -13.06 -42.81 9.16
N GLU A 19 -11.75 -42.98 9.04
CA GLU A 19 -11.07 -44.28 9.02
C GLU A 19 -11.06 -44.90 10.42
N ILE A 20 -10.76 -44.10 11.44
CA ILE A 20 -10.85 -44.49 12.86
C ILE A 20 -12.26 -45.00 13.18
N LYS A 21 -13.30 -44.27 12.76
CA LYS A 21 -14.69 -44.62 13.02
C LYS A 21 -15.11 -45.94 12.36
N ARG A 22 -14.59 -46.23 11.16
CA ARG A 22 -14.80 -47.52 10.48
C ARG A 22 -14.12 -48.65 11.25
N ALA A 23 -12.84 -48.48 11.58
CA ALA A 23 -12.06 -49.49 12.28
C ALA A 23 -12.59 -49.79 13.70
N LEU A 24 -13.03 -48.77 14.44
CA LEU A 24 -13.68 -48.94 15.74
C LEU A 24 -14.99 -49.75 15.63
N ALA A 25 -15.82 -49.45 14.63
CA ALA A 25 -17.07 -50.18 14.42
C ALA A 25 -16.83 -51.67 14.16
N VAL A 26 -15.80 -52.00 13.37
CA VAL A 26 -15.41 -53.39 13.09
C VAL A 26 -14.83 -54.07 14.32
N LYS A 27 -13.90 -53.40 15.02
CA LYS A 27 -13.25 -53.93 16.23
C LYS A 27 -14.27 -54.29 17.30
N MET A 28 -15.22 -53.40 17.59
CA MET A 28 -16.25 -53.64 18.60
C MET A 28 -17.15 -54.84 18.27
N ILE A 29 -17.48 -55.06 17.00
CA ILE A 29 -18.26 -56.24 16.57
C ILE A 29 -17.45 -57.53 16.73
N LEU A 30 -16.16 -57.52 16.37
CA LEU A 30 -15.29 -58.69 16.52
C LEU A 30 -14.97 -59.01 17.98
N GLU A 31 -15.02 -58.01 18.87
CA GLU A 31 -14.96 -58.15 20.33
C GLU A 31 -16.29 -58.58 20.97
N GLY A 32 -17.31 -58.90 20.16
CA GLY A 32 -18.57 -59.48 20.62
C GLY A 32 -19.65 -58.47 21.02
N LYS A 33 -19.48 -57.16 20.75
CA LYS A 33 -20.55 -56.19 20.95
C LYS A 33 -21.67 -56.41 19.93
N SER A 34 -22.90 -56.16 20.36
CA SER A 34 -24.06 -56.22 19.47
C SER A 34 -24.08 -55.03 18.50
N TYR A 35 -24.69 -55.23 17.33
CA TYR A 35 -24.92 -54.16 16.36
C TYR A 35 -25.69 -52.97 16.94
N ARG A 36 -26.58 -53.22 17.91
CA ARG A 36 -27.36 -52.18 18.60
C ARG A 36 -26.45 -51.30 19.45
N GLU A 37 -25.55 -51.89 20.23
CA GLU A 37 -24.60 -51.15 21.07
C GLU A 37 -23.64 -50.31 20.24
N VAL A 38 -23.08 -50.88 19.17
CA VAL A 38 -22.14 -50.17 18.28
C VAL A 38 -22.84 -49.00 17.57
N LYS A 39 -24.08 -49.19 17.13
CA LYS A 39 -24.91 -48.13 16.53
C LYS A 39 -25.13 -46.97 17.49
N GLU A 40 -25.44 -47.24 18.76
CA GLU A 40 -25.68 -46.20 19.75
C GLU A 40 -24.39 -45.47 20.16
N LEU A 41 -23.29 -46.19 20.34
CA LEU A 41 -22.01 -45.62 20.78
C LEU A 41 -21.35 -44.79 19.68
N LEU A 42 -21.32 -45.28 18.44
CA LEU A 42 -20.66 -44.59 17.33
C LEU A 42 -21.62 -43.71 16.51
N LYS A 43 -22.93 -43.76 16.78
CA LYS A 43 -23.97 -43.05 16.01
C LYS A 43 -23.84 -43.34 14.50
N VAL A 44 -23.91 -44.63 14.15
CA VAL A 44 -23.79 -45.15 12.76
C VAL A 44 -24.93 -46.10 12.41
N SER A 45 -25.17 -46.36 11.13
CA SER A 45 -26.21 -47.30 10.69
C SER A 45 -25.77 -48.76 10.79
N HIS A 46 -26.74 -49.68 10.85
CA HIS A 46 -26.47 -51.12 10.75
C HIS A 46 -25.74 -51.49 9.46
N SER A 47 -26.16 -50.88 8.33
CA SER A 47 -25.52 -51.07 7.02
C SER A 47 -24.06 -50.62 7.02
N PHE A 48 -23.73 -49.51 7.67
CA PHE A 48 -22.36 -49.04 7.82
C PHE A 48 -21.49 -50.08 8.54
N ILE A 49 -21.96 -50.58 9.69
CA ILE A 49 -21.22 -51.59 10.47
C ILE A 49 -21.04 -52.87 9.64
N SER A 50 -22.10 -53.35 8.99
CA SER A 50 -22.06 -54.58 8.21
C SER A 50 -21.12 -54.47 7.00
N GLN A 51 -21.16 -53.34 6.29
CA GLN A 51 -20.30 -53.07 5.14
C GLN A 51 -18.83 -53.13 5.55
N TRP A 52 -18.43 -52.32 6.54
CA TRP A 52 -17.03 -52.23 6.92
C TRP A 52 -16.52 -53.48 7.61
N LYS A 53 -17.38 -54.21 8.33
CA LYS A 53 -17.04 -55.54 8.87
C LYS A 53 -16.69 -56.51 7.75
N ASN A 54 -17.56 -56.62 6.75
CA ASN A 54 -17.31 -57.50 5.61
C ASN A 54 -16.07 -57.05 4.83
N GLN A 55 -15.91 -55.74 4.64
CA GLN A 55 -14.76 -55.20 3.92
C GLN A 55 -13.44 -55.51 4.63
N ALA A 56 -13.37 -55.33 5.95
CA ALA A 56 -12.18 -55.69 6.74
C ALA A 56 -11.91 -57.21 6.74
N LEU A 57 -12.95 -58.04 6.86
CA LEU A 57 -12.79 -59.51 6.90
C LEU A 57 -12.37 -60.11 5.55
N PHE A 58 -12.90 -59.60 4.44
CA PHE A 58 -12.65 -60.17 3.11
C PHE A 58 -11.55 -59.45 2.32
N GLN A 59 -11.26 -58.18 2.62
CA GLN A 59 -10.28 -57.35 1.90
C GLN A 59 -9.14 -56.82 2.79
N GLY A 60 -9.11 -57.21 4.06
CA GLY A 60 -8.08 -56.80 5.03
C GLY A 60 -8.31 -55.40 5.62
N VAL A 61 -7.59 -55.07 6.70
CA VAL A 61 -7.77 -53.82 7.45
C VAL A 61 -7.43 -52.57 6.63
N GLU A 62 -6.49 -52.67 5.68
CA GLU A 62 -6.11 -51.58 4.78
C GLU A 62 -7.27 -51.08 3.90
N SER A 63 -8.27 -51.93 3.66
CA SER A 63 -9.48 -51.57 2.90
C SER A 63 -10.34 -50.49 3.58
N LEU A 64 -10.12 -50.23 4.88
CA LEU A 64 -10.84 -49.22 5.65
C LEU A 64 -10.42 -47.78 5.32
N LYS A 65 -9.30 -47.60 4.61
CA LYS A 65 -8.79 -46.30 4.17
C LYS A 65 -9.74 -45.59 3.21
N LEU A 66 -9.71 -44.27 3.18
CA LEU A 66 -10.48 -43.46 2.25
C LEU A 66 -10.01 -43.71 0.81
N GLN A 67 -10.82 -44.38 0.01
CA GLN A 67 -10.53 -44.66 -1.40
C GLN A 67 -10.92 -43.53 -2.36
N TYR A 68 -11.45 -42.40 -1.86
CA TYR A 68 -11.84 -41.27 -2.69
C TYR A 68 -10.60 -40.55 -3.24
N LYS A 69 -10.18 -40.93 -4.44
CA LYS A 69 -9.28 -40.15 -5.27
C LYS A 69 -10.16 -39.14 -5.99
N GLY A 70 -9.97 -37.84 -5.74
CA GLY A 70 -10.77 -36.79 -6.40
C GLY A 70 -10.77 -36.91 -7.93
N ARG A 71 -11.55 -36.07 -8.60
CA ARG A 71 -11.54 -36.03 -10.08
C ARG A 71 -10.12 -35.74 -10.59
N ALA A 72 -9.73 -36.37 -11.70
CA ALA A 72 -8.51 -36.02 -12.40
C ALA A 72 -8.54 -34.52 -12.72
N GLY A 73 -7.48 -33.79 -12.35
CA GLY A 73 -7.34 -32.38 -12.67
C GLY A 73 -7.26 -32.18 -14.19
N TYR A 74 -7.67 -31.00 -14.67
CA TYR A 74 -7.56 -30.66 -16.10
C TYR A 74 -6.12 -30.55 -16.59
N LEU A 75 -5.17 -30.34 -15.68
CA LEU A 75 -3.73 -30.35 -15.96
C LEU A 75 -3.10 -31.61 -15.35
N LYS A 76 -2.27 -32.28 -16.13
CA LYS A 76 -1.34 -33.31 -15.62
C LYS A 76 -0.29 -32.66 -14.73
N SER A 77 0.35 -33.46 -13.87
CA SER A 77 1.37 -32.97 -12.95
C SER A 77 2.52 -32.23 -13.66
N GLU A 78 2.95 -32.73 -14.81
CA GLU A 78 4.02 -32.13 -15.62
C GLU A 78 3.59 -30.80 -16.26
N GLU A 79 2.39 -30.75 -16.84
CA GLU A 79 1.80 -29.53 -17.43
C GLU A 79 1.63 -28.44 -16.37
N LYS A 80 1.24 -28.86 -15.15
CA LYS A 80 1.14 -27.97 -14.00
C LYS A 80 2.51 -27.41 -13.60
N GLU A 81 3.53 -28.26 -13.47
CA GLU A 81 4.89 -27.82 -13.11
C GLU A 81 5.47 -26.86 -14.15
N GLN A 82 5.30 -27.14 -15.43
CA GLN A 82 5.68 -26.24 -16.53
C GLN A 82 4.94 -24.90 -16.45
N THR A 83 3.64 -24.92 -16.17
CA THR A 83 2.84 -23.70 -15.95
C THR A 83 3.37 -22.87 -14.78
N ILE A 84 3.73 -23.52 -13.67
CA ILE A 84 4.30 -22.85 -12.49
C ILE A 84 5.64 -22.20 -12.81
N GLN A 85 6.49 -22.89 -13.56
CA GLN A 85 7.78 -22.34 -13.98
C GLN A 85 7.59 -21.14 -14.92
N TRP A 86 6.74 -21.28 -15.94
CA TRP A 86 6.41 -20.18 -16.86
C TRP A 86 5.88 -18.94 -16.12
N LEU A 87 5.00 -19.14 -15.13
CA LEU A 87 4.45 -18.06 -14.30
C LEU A 87 5.54 -17.29 -13.53
N ARG A 88 6.60 -17.97 -13.08
CA ARG A 88 7.71 -17.35 -12.32
C ARG A 88 8.68 -16.57 -13.18
N GLU A 89 8.75 -16.87 -14.47
CA GLU A 89 9.65 -16.20 -15.43
C GLU A 89 9.11 -14.86 -15.92
N GLN A 90 7.83 -14.54 -15.65
CA GLN A 90 7.23 -13.30 -16.12
C GLN A 90 7.36 -12.17 -15.09
N ASP A 91 7.85 -11.00 -15.53
CA ASP A 91 7.90 -9.79 -14.73
C ASP A 91 6.52 -9.13 -14.52
N TYR A 92 5.60 -9.37 -15.45
CA TYR A 92 4.25 -8.80 -15.46
C TYR A 92 3.25 -9.82 -16.02
N LEU A 93 2.18 -10.09 -15.26
CA LEU A 93 1.15 -11.03 -15.63
C LEU A 93 -0.24 -10.49 -15.31
N ARG A 94 -1.17 -10.66 -16.24
CA ARG A 94 -2.61 -10.57 -16.02
C ARG A 94 -3.20 -11.97 -15.98
N LEU A 95 -4.39 -12.09 -15.37
CA LEU A 95 -5.16 -13.33 -15.39
C LEU A 95 -5.41 -13.83 -16.83
N SER A 96 -5.67 -12.91 -17.76
CA SER A 96 -5.86 -13.21 -19.18
C SER A 96 -4.65 -13.89 -19.82
N ASP A 97 -3.44 -13.58 -19.36
CA ASP A 97 -2.21 -14.12 -19.93
C ASP A 97 -2.06 -15.59 -19.54
N LEU A 98 -2.39 -15.94 -18.29
CA LEU A 98 -2.45 -17.33 -17.84
C LEU A 98 -3.59 -18.10 -18.51
N GLN A 99 -4.77 -17.48 -18.67
CA GLN A 99 -5.89 -18.09 -19.40
C GLN A 99 -5.48 -18.45 -20.84
N LYS A 100 -4.86 -17.50 -21.53
CA LYS A 100 -4.36 -17.68 -22.90
C LYS A 100 -3.28 -18.76 -22.96
N TYR A 101 -2.30 -18.73 -22.05
CA TYR A 101 -1.22 -19.72 -22.00
C TYR A 101 -1.76 -21.15 -21.82
N LEU A 102 -2.68 -21.38 -20.88
CA LEU A 102 -3.27 -22.70 -20.66
C LEU A 102 -4.13 -23.17 -21.83
N GLN A 103 -4.82 -22.25 -22.50
CA GLN A 103 -5.60 -22.56 -23.70
C GLN A 103 -4.68 -22.93 -24.88
N GLU A 104 -3.61 -22.17 -25.12
CA GLU A 104 -2.71 -22.40 -26.26
C GLU A 104 -1.82 -23.64 -26.08
N GLN A 105 -1.30 -23.88 -24.88
CA GLN A 105 -0.35 -24.97 -24.63
C GLN A 105 -1.04 -26.30 -24.33
N TYR A 106 -2.16 -26.26 -23.62
CA TYR A 106 -2.80 -27.47 -23.08
C TYR A 106 -4.29 -27.59 -23.46
N ASN A 107 -4.85 -26.62 -24.19
CA ASN A 107 -6.28 -26.54 -24.51
C ASN A 107 -7.17 -26.61 -23.25
N VAL A 108 -6.70 -26.03 -22.15
CA VAL A 108 -7.39 -26.02 -20.85
C VAL A 108 -8.02 -24.65 -20.60
N VAL A 109 -9.34 -24.66 -20.34
CA VAL A 109 -10.09 -23.50 -19.87
C VAL A 109 -10.84 -23.91 -18.60
N PHE A 110 -10.51 -23.31 -17.46
CA PHE A 110 -11.24 -23.56 -16.22
C PHE A 110 -12.51 -22.72 -16.17
N GLU A 111 -13.58 -23.31 -15.63
CA GLU A 111 -14.85 -22.62 -15.40
C GLU A 111 -14.75 -21.53 -14.31
N SER A 112 -13.86 -21.71 -13.33
CA SER A 112 -13.71 -20.81 -12.19
C SER A 112 -12.35 -20.12 -12.17
N ASN A 113 -12.36 -18.80 -11.92
CA ASN A 113 -11.16 -18.01 -11.67
C ASN A 113 -10.33 -18.52 -10.48
N GLN A 114 -10.95 -19.24 -9.53
CA GLN A 114 -10.24 -19.82 -8.39
C GLN A 114 -9.18 -20.84 -8.80
N SER A 115 -9.42 -21.61 -9.87
CA SER A 115 -8.43 -22.56 -10.39
C SER A 115 -7.16 -21.85 -10.87
N TYR A 116 -7.30 -20.72 -11.56
CA TYR A 116 -6.18 -19.89 -11.97
C TYR A 116 -5.46 -19.25 -10.78
N TYR A 117 -6.21 -18.74 -9.78
CA TYR A 117 -5.61 -18.20 -8.56
C TYR A 117 -4.84 -19.24 -7.74
N SER A 118 -5.26 -20.51 -7.80
CA SER A 118 -4.52 -21.60 -7.17
C SER A 118 -3.13 -21.80 -7.80
N LEU A 119 -3.03 -21.69 -9.13
CA LEU A 119 -1.77 -21.76 -9.86
C LEU A 119 -0.87 -20.55 -9.56
N PHE A 120 -1.42 -19.34 -9.53
CA PHE A 120 -0.65 -18.17 -9.11
C PHE A 120 -0.10 -18.32 -7.69
N LYS A 121 -0.92 -18.81 -6.75
CA LYS A 121 -0.51 -19.05 -5.36
C LYS A 121 0.64 -20.07 -5.26
N GLU A 122 0.55 -21.16 -6.00
CA GLU A 122 1.60 -22.19 -6.04
C GLU A 122 2.88 -21.71 -6.72
N ALA A 123 2.74 -20.84 -7.72
CA ALA A 123 3.86 -20.13 -8.34
C ALA A 123 4.47 -19.05 -7.44
N GLN A 124 3.90 -18.79 -6.27
CA GLN A 124 4.26 -17.68 -5.37
C GLN A 124 4.10 -16.29 -6.03
N VAL A 125 3.24 -16.21 -7.04
CA VAL A 125 2.86 -14.96 -7.70
C VAL A 125 1.67 -14.37 -6.95
N SER A 126 1.81 -13.13 -6.51
CA SER A 126 0.78 -12.41 -5.74
C SER A 126 0.23 -11.23 -6.54
N TRP A 127 -1.05 -10.92 -6.30
CA TRP A 127 -1.68 -9.74 -6.87
C TRP A 127 -1.04 -8.48 -6.28
N LYS A 128 -0.36 -7.69 -7.13
CA LYS A 128 0.29 -6.43 -6.75
C LYS A 128 -0.33 -5.27 -7.50
N LYS A 129 -0.49 -4.14 -6.82
CA LYS A 129 -0.85 -2.88 -7.47
C LYS A 129 0.36 -2.37 -8.24
N THR A 130 0.20 -2.14 -9.55
CA THR A 130 1.24 -1.52 -10.38
C THR A 130 1.57 -0.12 -9.88
N GLN A 131 2.86 0.21 -9.81
CA GLN A 131 3.33 1.53 -9.40
C GLN A 131 3.68 2.38 -10.62
N LYS A 132 3.47 3.70 -10.50
CA LYS A 132 3.91 4.65 -11.54
C LYS A 132 5.44 4.69 -11.52
N LYS A 133 6.07 4.47 -12.68
CA LYS A 133 7.49 4.77 -12.91
C LYS A 133 7.55 5.83 -13.99
N ASN A 134 8.10 7.01 -13.68
CA ASN A 134 8.33 8.03 -14.68
C ASN A 134 9.60 7.66 -15.49
N PRO A 135 9.52 7.38 -16.81
CA PRO A 135 10.68 7.02 -17.61
C PRO A 135 11.75 8.12 -17.66
N ALA A 136 11.37 9.37 -17.44
CA ALA A 136 12.27 10.51 -17.41
C ALA A 136 12.96 10.73 -16.05
N LYS A 137 12.73 9.84 -15.08
CA LYS A 137 13.43 9.88 -13.78
C LYS A 137 14.85 9.34 -13.96
N ASN A 138 15.83 10.09 -13.48
CA ASN A 138 17.23 9.69 -13.46
C ASN A 138 17.69 9.46 -12.01
N ASP A 139 17.86 8.20 -11.61
CA ASP A 139 18.20 7.82 -10.25
C ASP A 139 19.61 8.30 -9.82
N GLU A 140 20.55 8.48 -10.75
CA GLU A 140 21.87 9.03 -10.47
C GLU A 140 21.78 10.51 -10.11
N LEU A 141 20.98 11.29 -10.86
CA LEU A 141 20.71 12.70 -10.54
C LEU A 141 19.99 12.85 -9.20
N VAL A 142 19.04 11.96 -8.90
CA VAL A 142 18.35 11.93 -7.59
C VAL A 142 19.35 11.73 -6.45
N LYS A 143 20.28 10.77 -6.60
CA LYS A 143 21.33 10.51 -5.60
C LYS A 143 22.30 11.69 -5.47
N ALA A 144 22.71 12.30 -6.58
CA ALA A 144 23.60 13.46 -6.57
C ALA A 144 22.94 14.66 -5.86
N LYS A 145 21.67 14.96 -6.19
CA LYS A 145 20.91 16.03 -5.54
C LYS A 145 20.68 15.77 -4.06
N LYS A 146 20.45 14.52 -3.66
CA LYS A 146 20.36 14.16 -2.24
C LYS A 146 21.64 14.53 -1.48
N LYS A 147 22.82 14.18 -2.03
CA LYS A 147 24.11 14.52 -1.42
C LYS A 147 24.34 16.05 -1.36
N GLU A 148 23.94 16.78 -2.39
CA GLU A 148 24.02 18.25 -2.40
C GLU A 148 23.16 18.87 -1.29
N ILE A 149 21.94 18.38 -1.10
CA ILE A 149 21.04 18.85 -0.03
C ILE A 149 21.64 18.54 1.35
N GLU A 150 22.14 17.33 1.56
CA GLU A 150 22.81 16.92 2.82
C GLU A 150 24.03 17.80 3.12
N ALA A 151 24.86 18.10 2.12
CA ALA A 151 26.02 18.97 2.28
C ALA A 151 25.64 20.41 2.63
N ARG A 152 24.58 20.96 2.00
CA ARG A 152 24.06 22.30 2.33
C ARG A 152 23.50 22.35 3.76
N LEU A 153 22.78 21.31 4.18
CA LEU A 153 22.25 21.21 5.54
C LEU A 153 23.37 21.14 6.59
N GLU A 154 24.43 20.37 6.35
CA GLU A 154 25.57 20.32 7.27
C GLU A 154 26.31 21.66 7.34
N LYS A 155 26.50 22.36 6.20
CA LYS A 155 27.08 23.71 6.16
C LYS A 155 26.27 24.70 7.01
N TRP A 156 24.95 24.65 6.90
CA TRP A 156 24.04 25.58 7.58
C TRP A 156 23.71 25.20 9.02
N LYS A 157 24.14 24.04 9.49
CA LYS A 157 23.80 23.50 10.81
C LYS A 157 24.07 24.48 11.97
N PRO A 158 25.20 25.22 12.04
CA PRO A 158 25.42 26.19 13.11
C PRO A 158 24.40 27.35 13.10
N GLU A 159 24.01 27.84 11.91
CA GLU A 159 23.02 28.92 11.78
C GLU A 159 21.60 28.44 12.13
N ILE A 160 21.30 27.18 11.82
CA ILE A 160 20.02 26.53 12.18
C ILE A 160 19.94 26.34 13.70
N GLU A 161 21.02 25.87 14.33
CA GLU A 161 21.11 25.71 15.79
C GLU A 161 21.00 27.06 16.51
N ALA A 162 21.67 28.10 15.99
CA ALA A 162 21.58 29.46 16.51
C ALA A 162 20.22 30.14 16.23
N GLY A 163 19.36 29.53 15.41
CA GLY A 163 18.06 30.06 15.03
C GLY A 163 18.10 31.25 14.07
N SER A 164 19.27 31.58 13.50
CA SER A 164 19.46 32.66 12.52
C SER A 164 19.09 32.24 11.10
N ARG A 165 18.96 30.93 10.82
CA ARG A 165 18.50 30.40 9.54
C ARG A 165 17.35 29.42 9.70
N THR A 166 16.33 29.55 8.86
CA THR A 166 15.20 28.61 8.77
C THR A 166 15.28 27.84 7.45
N VAL A 167 15.22 26.52 7.54
CA VAL A 167 15.17 25.63 6.36
C VAL A 167 13.73 25.24 6.10
N LEU A 168 13.24 25.54 4.90
CA LEU A 168 11.86 25.28 4.47
C LEU A 168 11.84 24.37 3.24
N ARG A 169 10.95 23.38 3.23
CA ARG A 169 10.59 22.62 2.02
C ARG A 169 9.24 23.11 1.51
N LEU A 170 9.17 23.51 0.26
CA LEU A 170 8.00 24.11 -0.35
C LEU A 170 7.40 23.18 -1.41
N ASP A 171 6.09 23.25 -1.54
CA ASP A 171 5.32 22.63 -2.61
C ASP A 171 3.96 23.30 -2.76
N GLU A 172 3.37 23.23 -3.95
CA GLU A 172 2.02 23.70 -4.20
C GLU A 172 1.04 22.53 -4.41
N CYS A 173 -0.17 22.69 -3.89
CA CYS A 173 -1.24 21.72 -4.08
C CYS A 173 -2.51 22.39 -4.57
N HIS A 174 -3.17 21.73 -5.53
CA HIS A 174 -4.56 22.04 -5.89
C HIS A 174 -5.51 21.13 -5.11
N LEU A 175 -6.37 21.74 -4.30
CA LEU A 175 -7.53 21.08 -3.71
C LEU A 175 -8.71 21.22 -4.66
N LEU A 176 -9.24 20.10 -5.16
CA LEU A 176 -10.44 20.04 -5.98
C LEU A 176 -11.65 19.70 -5.10
N TRP A 177 -12.83 20.21 -5.40
CA TRP A 177 -14.04 19.76 -4.70
C TRP A 177 -14.29 18.26 -4.92
N GLY A 178 -13.93 17.76 -6.11
CA GLY A 178 -13.92 16.33 -6.41
C GLY A 178 -12.95 15.49 -5.57
N ASP A 179 -11.99 16.09 -4.85
CA ASP A 179 -11.09 15.33 -3.97
C ASP A 179 -11.82 14.64 -2.80
N LEU A 180 -13.08 15.02 -2.53
CA LEU A 180 -13.97 14.33 -1.59
C LEU A 180 -14.39 12.93 -2.08
N LEU A 181 -14.37 12.68 -3.39
CA LEU A 181 -14.74 11.39 -3.95
C LEU A 181 -13.64 10.36 -3.59
N GLY A 182 -14.08 9.20 -3.10
CA GLY A 182 -13.20 8.13 -2.66
C GLY A 182 -13.93 6.81 -2.56
N TYR A 183 -13.22 5.76 -2.15
CA TYR A 183 -13.82 4.46 -1.89
C TYR A 183 -14.64 4.51 -0.60
N ALA A 184 -15.88 4.02 -0.67
CA ALA A 184 -16.78 3.88 0.47
C ALA A 184 -17.48 2.53 0.42
N TRP A 185 -17.86 2.02 1.58
CA TRP A 185 -18.69 0.82 1.69
C TRP A 185 -20.16 1.19 1.49
N GLY A 186 -20.85 0.47 0.62
CA GLY A 186 -22.28 0.65 0.36
C GLY A 186 -22.92 -0.67 -0.04
N ARG A 187 -24.25 -0.68 -0.16
CA ARG A 187 -24.98 -1.87 -0.59
C ARG A 187 -24.63 -2.20 -2.04
N THR A 188 -24.62 -3.50 -2.37
CA THR A 188 -24.30 -3.99 -3.72
C THR A 188 -25.35 -3.61 -4.76
N ASP A 189 -26.56 -3.29 -4.34
CA ASP A 189 -27.70 -2.94 -5.18
C ASP A 189 -27.97 -1.43 -5.28
N ALA A 190 -27.13 -0.58 -4.67
CA ALA A 190 -27.33 0.86 -4.62
C ALA A 190 -26.05 1.64 -4.97
N ARG A 191 -26.21 2.72 -5.74
CA ARG A 191 -25.13 3.65 -6.02
C ARG A 191 -24.89 4.56 -4.81
N ILE A 192 -23.62 4.78 -4.46
CA ILE A 192 -23.23 5.80 -3.48
C ILE A 192 -23.06 7.13 -4.22
N GLU A 193 -23.72 8.17 -3.73
CA GLU A 193 -23.63 9.52 -4.27
C GLU A 193 -23.18 10.51 -3.19
N VAL A 194 -22.24 11.38 -3.53
CA VAL A 194 -21.80 12.49 -2.68
C VAL A 194 -22.28 13.78 -3.34
N PRO A 195 -23.06 14.63 -2.64
CA PRO A 195 -23.57 15.87 -3.22
C PRO A 195 -22.43 16.88 -3.45
N LEU A 196 -22.10 17.14 -4.71
CA LEU A 196 -21.10 18.12 -5.14
C LEU A 196 -21.74 19.06 -6.16
N LYS A 197 -21.55 20.39 -6.04
CA LYS A 197 -22.08 21.32 -7.06
C LYS A 197 -21.18 21.38 -8.30
N ASN A 198 -19.85 21.38 -8.11
CA ASN A 198 -18.89 21.41 -9.21
C ASN A 198 -17.58 20.73 -8.81
N GLU A 199 -17.34 19.52 -9.34
CA GLU A 199 -16.12 18.74 -9.06
C GLU A 199 -14.81 19.45 -9.47
N LYS A 200 -14.88 20.37 -10.44
CA LYS A 200 -13.73 21.09 -11.00
C LYS A 200 -13.39 22.37 -10.24
N GLU A 201 -14.25 22.80 -9.32
CA GLU A 201 -13.95 23.94 -8.45
C GLU A 201 -12.68 23.62 -7.65
N ARG A 202 -11.72 24.55 -7.70
CA ARG A 202 -10.38 24.31 -7.15
C ARG A 202 -9.87 25.49 -6.34
N GLN A 203 -9.01 25.20 -5.38
CA GLN A 203 -8.24 26.16 -4.60
C GLN A 203 -6.77 25.77 -4.68
N THR A 204 -5.90 26.74 -4.98
CA THR A 204 -4.44 26.53 -4.91
C THR A 204 -3.96 26.89 -3.51
N TYR A 205 -3.11 26.05 -2.95
CA TYR A 205 -2.41 26.27 -1.69
C TYR A 205 -0.92 26.15 -1.90
N TYR A 206 -0.17 27.05 -1.27
CA TYR A 206 1.26 26.97 -1.12
C TYR A 206 1.56 26.50 0.30
N GLY A 207 2.42 25.50 0.44
CA GLY A 207 2.79 24.92 1.73
C GLY A 207 4.29 25.00 1.94
N ALA A 208 4.70 25.28 3.18
CA ALA A 208 6.09 25.29 3.59
C ALA A 208 6.25 24.48 4.87
N LEU A 209 7.03 23.39 4.80
CA LEU A 209 7.43 22.60 5.96
C LEU A 209 8.74 23.16 6.52
N ASP A 210 8.70 23.63 7.76
CA ASP A 210 9.87 23.97 8.53
C ASP A 210 10.61 22.69 8.96
N TYR A 211 11.84 22.54 8.48
CA TYR A 211 12.57 21.28 8.63
C TYR A 211 13.02 21.03 10.09
N GLN A 212 13.19 22.09 10.87
CA GLN A 212 13.61 21.97 12.27
C GLN A 212 12.40 21.81 13.20
N THR A 213 11.43 22.73 13.10
CA THR A 213 10.27 22.75 14.00
C THR A 213 9.19 21.76 13.59
N LYS A 214 9.22 21.29 12.34
CA LYS A 214 8.20 20.46 11.69
C LYS A 214 6.84 21.14 11.54
N GLU A 215 6.78 22.46 11.79
CA GLU A 215 5.60 23.29 11.54
C GLU A 215 5.34 23.37 10.03
N PHE A 216 4.08 23.20 9.65
CA PHE A 216 3.64 23.38 8.29
C PHE A 216 2.83 24.66 8.12
N ILE A 217 3.32 25.57 7.29
CA ILE A 217 2.71 26.88 7.04
C ILE A 217 2.00 26.83 5.69
N VAL A 218 0.74 27.24 5.65
CA VAL A 218 -0.08 27.19 4.44
C VAL A 218 -0.71 28.55 4.13
N LYS A 219 -0.69 28.93 2.84
CA LYS A 219 -1.40 30.11 2.35
C LYS A 219 -2.16 29.80 1.05
N GLU A 220 -3.36 30.38 0.92
CA GLU A 220 -4.25 30.14 -0.21
C GLU A 220 -4.05 31.19 -1.32
N TYR A 221 -4.11 30.76 -2.57
CA TYR A 221 -3.91 31.59 -3.75
C TYR A 221 -4.85 31.20 -4.89
N LYS A 222 -5.09 32.13 -5.83
CA LYS A 222 -5.95 31.87 -7.00
C LYS A 222 -5.33 30.86 -7.97
N SER A 223 -4.01 30.84 -8.12
CA SER A 223 -3.27 30.00 -9.07
C SER A 223 -1.81 29.82 -8.66
N GLY A 224 -1.11 28.85 -9.25
CA GLY A 224 0.35 28.78 -9.17
C GLY A 224 0.97 29.70 -10.22
N ASN A 225 1.71 30.73 -9.81
CA ASN A 225 2.44 31.65 -10.69
C ASN A 225 3.55 32.38 -9.92
N SER A 226 4.42 33.11 -10.62
CA SER A 226 5.56 33.79 -10.00
C SER A 226 5.17 34.89 -9.02
N GLU A 227 4.08 35.61 -9.27
CA GLU A 227 3.57 36.64 -8.35
C GLU A 227 3.18 36.04 -6.99
N ASN A 228 2.38 34.96 -7.01
CA ASN A 228 1.95 34.27 -5.80
C ASN A 228 3.12 33.57 -5.09
N THR A 229 4.08 33.04 -5.85
CA THR A 229 5.32 32.48 -5.29
C THR A 229 6.11 33.55 -4.52
N ILE A 230 6.28 34.75 -5.09
CA ILE A 230 6.97 35.86 -4.43
C ILE A 230 6.23 36.27 -3.14
N ASP A 231 4.92 36.53 -3.23
CA ASP A 231 4.13 36.90 -2.04
C ASP A 231 4.14 35.80 -0.96
N PHE A 232 4.21 34.52 -1.35
CA PHE A 232 4.33 33.43 -0.39
C PHE A 232 5.68 33.46 0.33
N ILE A 233 6.77 33.70 -0.40
CA ILE A 233 8.10 33.82 0.19
C ILE A 233 8.20 35.05 1.11
N GLU A 234 7.64 36.19 0.71
CA GLU A 234 7.54 37.37 1.58
C GLU A 234 6.70 37.07 2.83
N TYR A 235 5.61 36.30 2.69
CA TYR A 235 4.83 35.84 3.83
C TYR A 235 5.65 34.98 4.80
N LEU A 236 6.48 34.08 4.29
CA LEU A 236 7.38 33.26 5.11
C LEU A 236 8.46 34.12 5.81
N GLN A 237 9.01 35.14 5.13
CA GLN A 237 9.94 36.08 5.77
C GLN A 237 9.27 36.85 6.91
N ARG A 238 8.04 37.35 6.71
CA ARG A 238 7.26 38.02 7.77
C ARG A 238 6.99 37.08 8.96
N LYS A 239 6.81 35.78 8.71
CA LYS A 239 6.63 34.75 9.75
C LYS A 239 7.92 34.36 10.46
N ARG A 240 9.09 34.66 9.88
CA ARG A 240 10.43 34.34 10.40
C ARG A 240 11.30 35.61 10.39
N PRO A 241 10.91 36.66 11.12
CA PRO A 241 11.57 37.96 11.05
C PRO A 241 13.04 37.84 11.47
N GLY A 242 13.93 38.47 10.71
CA GLY A 242 15.38 38.50 10.98
C GLY A 242 16.13 37.20 10.67
N LYS A 243 15.47 36.16 10.16
CA LYS A 243 16.11 34.88 9.81
C LYS A 243 16.41 34.79 8.32
N LYS A 244 17.56 34.20 7.97
CA LYS A 244 17.84 33.76 6.59
C LYS A 244 16.91 32.58 6.24
N LEU A 245 16.38 32.56 5.03
CA LEU A 245 15.53 31.47 4.53
C LEU A 245 16.30 30.59 3.54
N SER A 246 16.32 29.30 3.81
CA SER A 246 16.84 28.28 2.90
C SER A 246 15.70 27.41 2.39
N ILE A 247 15.32 27.61 1.13
CA ILE A 247 14.17 26.98 0.49
C ILE A 247 14.61 25.81 -0.37
N PHE A 248 13.95 24.67 -0.18
CA PHE A 248 14.02 23.52 -1.08
C PHE A 248 12.66 23.30 -1.73
N TRP A 249 12.62 23.16 -3.05
CA TRP A 249 11.36 23.03 -3.79
C TRP A 249 11.53 22.29 -5.11
N ASP A 250 10.41 22.02 -5.75
CA ASP A 250 10.41 21.48 -7.11
C ASP A 250 10.88 22.56 -8.12
N GLY A 251 11.23 22.11 -9.33
CA GLY A 251 11.75 22.98 -10.37
C GLY A 251 10.67 23.64 -11.22
N ALA A 252 9.50 24.02 -10.67
CA ALA A 252 8.41 24.60 -11.44
C ALA A 252 8.87 25.82 -12.26
N THR A 253 8.26 26.05 -13.42
CA THR A 253 8.70 27.12 -14.34
C THR A 253 8.65 28.51 -13.70
N TYR A 254 7.70 28.75 -12.81
CA TYR A 254 7.57 30.01 -12.09
C TYR A 254 8.60 30.18 -10.94
N HIS A 255 9.31 29.12 -10.53
CA HIS A 255 10.42 29.15 -9.56
C HIS A 255 11.73 29.67 -10.15
N ASP A 256 11.80 29.84 -11.47
CA ASP A 256 12.99 30.34 -12.18
C ASP A 256 12.63 31.38 -13.25
N SER A 257 11.45 31.98 -13.12
CA SER A 257 11.01 33.03 -14.02
C SER A 257 11.94 34.24 -13.94
N LYS A 258 11.92 35.08 -14.99
CA LYS A 258 12.66 36.34 -14.98
C LYS A 258 12.28 37.20 -13.77
N GLN A 259 10.98 37.31 -13.49
CA GLN A 259 10.43 38.05 -12.35
C GLN A 259 10.97 37.52 -11.02
N PHE A 260 11.01 36.19 -10.83
CA PHE A 260 11.49 35.59 -9.60
C PHE A 260 13.00 35.79 -9.41
N ARG A 261 13.78 35.66 -10.49
CA ARG A 261 15.23 35.94 -10.46
C ARG A 261 15.53 37.41 -10.16
N GLU A 262 14.74 38.34 -10.67
CA GLU A 262 14.85 39.77 -10.34
C GLU A 262 14.54 40.01 -8.86
N TYR A 263 13.48 39.41 -8.32
CA TYR A 263 13.16 39.46 -6.90
C TYR A 263 14.33 38.94 -6.02
N LEU A 264 14.90 37.79 -6.37
CA LEU A 264 16.05 37.24 -5.63
C LEU A 264 17.28 38.17 -5.68
N LYS A 265 17.52 38.83 -6.81
CA LYS A 265 18.59 39.83 -6.92
C LYS A 265 18.32 41.05 -6.04
N THR A 266 17.08 41.53 -6.01
CA THR A 266 16.70 42.67 -5.17
C THR A 266 16.85 42.36 -3.68
N ILE A 267 16.49 41.15 -3.26
CA ILE A 267 16.50 40.80 -1.84
C ILE A 267 17.89 40.41 -1.32
N ASN A 268 18.68 39.73 -2.14
CA ASN A 268 20.04 39.36 -1.77
C ASN A 268 21.06 40.45 -2.11
N GLN A 269 20.71 41.43 -2.96
CA GLN A 269 21.60 42.53 -3.37
C GLN A 269 22.98 42.02 -3.79
N ASP A 270 24.05 42.65 -3.29
CA ASP A 270 25.44 42.27 -3.53
C ASP A 270 26.00 41.30 -2.47
N LEU A 271 25.13 40.66 -1.68
CA LEU A 271 25.55 39.68 -0.68
C LEU A 271 26.18 38.46 -1.37
N SER A 272 27.22 37.93 -0.73
CA SER A 272 27.79 36.63 -1.08
C SER A 272 26.72 35.52 -0.93
N GLU A 273 26.87 34.39 -1.64
CA GLU A 273 25.92 33.26 -1.51
C GLU A 273 25.79 32.75 -0.06
N GLU A 274 26.82 32.95 0.77
CA GLU A 274 26.82 32.58 2.19
C GLU A 274 25.93 33.51 3.03
N ASP A 275 25.82 34.75 2.60
CA ASP A 275 25.08 35.81 3.29
C ASP A 275 23.67 36.05 2.76
N TRP A 276 23.28 35.37 1.69
CA TRP A 276 21.95 35.48 1.11
C TRP A 276 20.85 35.33 2.16
N LEU A 277 19.95 36.33 2.16
CA LEU A 277 18.73 36.33 2.97
C LEU A 277 17.77 35.25 2.51
N ILE A 278 17.73 34.97 1.20
CA ILE A 278 16.97 33.87 0.63
C ILE A 278 17.87 33.05 -0.30
N SER A 279 18.00 31.76 0.00
CA SER A 279 18.63 30.78 -0.88
C SER A 279 17.61 29.75 -1.35
N CYS A 280 17.60 29.42 -2.63
CA CYS A 280 16.68 28.45 -3.23
C CYS A 280 17.47 27.29 -3.85
N THR A 281 17.09 26.06 -3.52
CA THR A 281 17.74 24.85 -4.03
C THR A 281 16.68 23.91 -4.61
N LYS A 282 16.86 23.45 -5.85
CA LYS A 282 15.90 22.57 -6.53
C LYS A 282 16.11 21.11 -6.15
N PHE A 283 15.03 20.37 -5.96
CA PHE A 283 15.06 18.90 -5.96
C PHE A 283 15.42 18.36 -7.36
N ALA A 284 15.74 17.07 -7.44
CA ALA A 284 15.93 16.40 -8.72
C ALA A 284 14.62 16.42 -9.54
N PRO A 285 14.70 16.60 -10.86
CA PRO A 285 13.53 16.56 -11.71
C PRO A 285 12.87 15.18 -11.64
N ASN A 286 11.54 15.14 -11.73
CA ASN A 286 10.75 13.90 -11.76
C ASN A 286 10.95 13.00 -10.52
N ALA A 287 11.30 13.59 -9.37
CA ALA A 287 11.58 12.87 -8.12
C ALA A 287 10.68 13.35 -6.96
N PRO A 288 9.35 13.17 -7.05
CA PRO A 288 8.39 13.57 -6.01
C PRO A 288 8.72 13.00 -4.62
N GLU A 289 9.37 11.84 -4.58
CA GLU A 289 9.82 11.22 -3.33
C GLU A 289 10.88 12.05 -2.57
N GLN A 290 11.49 13.07 -3.18
CA GLN A 290 12.41 13.97 -2.50
C GLN A 290 11.70 15.05 -1.67
N ASN A 291 10.43 15.31 -1.93
CA ASN A 291 9.68 16.33 -1.20
C ASN A 291 8.69 15.66 -0.23
N PRO A 292 8.83 15.81 1.10
CA PRO A 292 7.87 15.27 2.06
C PRO A 292 6.55 16.07 2.07
N VAL A 293 6.53 17.28 1.51
CA VAL A 293 5.31 18.12 1.49
C VAL A 293 4.20 17.45 0.69
N GLU A 294 4.54 16.66 -0.35
CA GLU A 294 3.57 15.85 -1.09
C GLU A 294 2.82 14.85 -0.19
N ASP A 295 3.51 14.23 0.78
CA ASP A 295 2.88 13.31 1.74
C ASP A 295 2.00 14.05 2.73
N ILE A 296 2.38 15.28 3.11
CA ILE A 296 1.53 16.16 3.93
C ILE A 296 0.24 16.46 3.17
N TRP A 297 0.31 16.84 1.90
CA TRP A 297 -0.87 17.04 1.07
C TRP A 297 -1.75 15.80 0.97
N LEU A 298 -1.14 14.63 0.83
CA LEU A 298 -1.88 13.35 0.83
C LEU A 298 -2.58 13.10 2.16
N GLN A 299 -1.92 13.35 3.29
CA GLN A 299 -2.50 13.23 4.63
C GLN A 299 -3.68 14.19 4.81
N VAL A 300 -3.52 15.46 4.43
CA VAL A 300 -4.60 16.48 4.52
C VAL A 300 -5.80 16.08 3.67
N LYS A 301 -5.59 15.64 2.42
CA LYS A 301 -6.68 15.17 1.55
C LYS A 301 -7.36 13.92 2.10
N THR A 302 -6.59 13.01 2.71
CA THR A 302 -7.12 11.80 3.34
C THR A 302 -7.98 12.14 4.55
N PHE A 303 -7.53 13.07 5.40
CA PHE A 303 -8.30 13.59 6.53
C PHE A 303 -9.64 14.15 6.06
N ILE A 304 -9.66 15.02 5.05
CA ILE A 304 -10.90 15.59 4.51
C ILE A 304 -11.88 14.51 4.04
N ARG A 305 -11.39 13.44 3.39
CA ARG A 305 -12.23 12.31 2.98
C ARG A 305 -12.80 11.53 4.16
N GLN A 306 -12.06 11.39 5.26
CA GLN A 306 -12.59 10.76 6.48
C GLN A 306 -13.73 11.57 7.08
N PHE A 307 -13.65 12.91 7.00
CA PHE A 307 -14.67 13.84 7.48
C PHE A 307 -15.61 14.34 6.38
N TYR A 308 -15.83 13.54 5.31
CA TYR A 308 -16.65 13.93 4.17
C TYR A 308 -18.09 14.33 4.56
N HIS A 309 -18.63 13.74 5.62
CA HIS A 309 -19.97 14.03 6.14
C HIS A 309 -20.15 15.48 6.63
N LEU A 310 -19.05 16.18 6.96
CA LEU A 310 -19.06 17.60 7.33
C LEU A 310 -18.97 18.52 6.09
N CYS A 311 -18.63 17.96 4.91
CA CYS A 311 -18.24 18.73 3.73
C CYS A 311 -19.44 19.12 2.84
N SER A 312 -20.41 19.85 3.39
CA SER A 312 -21.62 20.26 2.65
C SER A 312 -21.40 21.36 1.60
N SER A 313 -20.25 22.02 1.60
CA SER A 313 -19.87 23.03 0.60
C SER A 313 -18.37 23.13 0.44
N PHE A 314 -17.88 23.58 -0.72
CA PHE A 314 -16.46 23.77 -0.95
C PHE A 314 -15.82 24.74 0.06
N LYS A 315 -16.58 25.74 0.56
CA LYS A 315 -16.12 26.63 1.64
C LYS A 315 -15.72 25.86 2.91
N ILE A 316 -16.51 24.87 3.30
CA ILE A 316 -16.20 24.02 4.46
C ILE A 316 -15.01 23.12 4.17
N VAL A 317 -14.92 22.55 2.95
CA VAL A 317 -13.75 21.75 2.53
C VAL A 317 -12.47 22.57 2.64
N LYS A 318 -12.47 23.82 2.14
CA LYS A 318 -11.32 24.73 2.25
C LYS A 318 -10.97 25.06 3.70
N TRP A 319 -11.98 25.32 4.53
CA TRP A 319 -11.77 25.57 5.95
C TRP A 319 -11.15 24.37 6.67
N LEU A 320 -11.68 23.15 6.46
CA LEU A 320 -11.11 21.91 7.01
C LEU A 320 -9.69 21.65 6.51
N PHE A 321 -9.43 21.86 5.22
CA PHE A 321 -8.11 21.73 4.63
C PHE A 321 -7.11 22.64 5.33
N LYS A 322 -7.43 23.93 5.45
CA LYS A 322 -6.55 24.89 6.13
C LYS A 322 -6.40 24.59 7.61
N PHE A 323 -7.49 24.22 8.29
CA PHE A 323 -7.49 23.88 9.72
C PHE A 323 -6.54 22.71 10.04
N PHE A 324 -6.51 21.68 9.20
CA PHE A 324 -5.67 20.51 9.41
C PHE A 324 -4.23 20.70 8.89
N ALA A 325 -4.00 21.64 7.97
CA ALA A 325 -2.68 21.84 7.39
C ALA A 325 -1.88 22.98 8.06
N ASP A 326 -2.48 24.15 8.22
CA ASP A 326 -1.78 25.38 8.64
C ASP A 326 -1.47 25.37 10.15
N GLY A 327 -0.20 25.63 10.50
CA GLY A 327 0.31 25.67 11.86
C GLY A 327 0.42 24.32 12.56
N GLN A 328 0.18 23.20 11.86
CA GLN A 328 0.28 21.86 12.43
C GLN A 328 1.71 21.33 12.39
N ILE A 329 2.02 20.43 13.32
CA ILE A 329 3.30 19.73 13.39
C ILE A 329 3.16 18.36 12.71
N PHE A 330 3.95 18.10 11.67
CA PHE A 330 3.96 16.82 10.98
C PHE A 330 5.22 16.04 11.32
N ASP A 331 5.08 14.79 11.78
CA ASP A 331 6.22 13.95 12.14
C ASP A 331 6.10 12.56 11.52
N PHE A 332 6.83 12.32 10.44
CA PHE A 332 6.86 11.02 9.75
C PHE A 332 8.24 10.74 9.14
N PRO A 333 8.62 9.47 8.94
CA PRO A 333 9.99 9.06 8.64
C PRO A 333 10.65 9.80 7.47
N LYS A 334 9.90 10.11 6.41
CA LYS A 334 10.42 10.75 5.19
C LYS A 334 10.91 12.19 5.42
N ILE A 335 10.43 12.89 6.46
CA ILE A 335 10.97 14.22 6.82
C ILE A 335 12.49 14.12 7.04
N PHE A 336 12.93 13.08 7.75
CA PHE A 336 14.33 12.84 8.13
C PHE A 336 15.22 12.25 7.03
N GLN A 337 14.74 12.18 5.79
CA GLN A 337 15.49 11.50 4.71
C GLN A 337 16.83 12.14 4.35
N TYR A 338 17.07 13.38 4.79
CA TYR A 338 18.32 14.14 4.63
C TYR A 338 19.00 14.42 6.00
N GLY A 339 18.72 13.60 7.01
CA GLY A 339 19.28 13.75 8.37
C GLY A 339 18.27 14.24 9.40
N LYS A 340 18.72 14.35 10.66
CA LYS A 340 17.94 14.97 11.75
C LYS A 340 18.61 16.29 12.11
N LEU A 341 17.84 17.37 12.07
CA LEU A 341 18.28 18.64 12.65
C LEU A 341 18.05 18.60 14.16
N PRO A 342 18.94 19.24 14.95
CA PRO A 342 18.72 19.43 16.38
C PRO A 342 17.47 20.28 16.60
N GLN A 343 16.63 19.86 17.53
CA GLN A 343 15.46 20.65 17.91
C GLN A 343 15.91 21.86 18.72
N SER A 344 15.26 23.01 18.49
CA SER A 344 15.45 24.18 19.33
C SER A 344 15.13 23.81 20.78
N ILE A 345 16.04 24.14 21.70
CA ILE A 345 15.86 23.96 23.15
C ILE A 345 14.72 24.83 23.66
#